data_AF-A0A7J2LXU7-F1
#
_entry.id   AF-A0A7J2LXU7-F1
#
_cell.length_a   1.000
_cell.length_b   1.000
_cell.length_c   1.000
_cell.angle_alpha   90.00
_cell.angle_beta   90.00
_cell.angle_gamma   90.00
#
_symmetry.space_group_name_H-M   'P 1'
#
loop_
_entity.id
_entity.type
_entity.pdbx_description
1 polymer ?
#
loop_
_entity_poly.entity_id
_entity_poly.type
_entity_poly.pdbx_seq_one_letter_code
_entity_poly.pdbx_strand_id
1 'polypeptide(L)'
;MVSTLSMIALANQRIEIIRGGDFNDADYWLISPKGQARINNASISDGKLYLMVNETHGYDCFFSGVQQGKYPHGWDRKDSIYELEVRRNIEASPNCLWINIIAKRSNFTYYNESFSFVNLGIMLWLQLDENYDKPINESSQLEIDINIASFMYSNGKEEPITGDSHFKGKELFPDRDYHYIDSSNNLMLEPDRWYEITIDAGQVLAKAFKAFEISNAKLKSFDIYIEAKHGYGEAEIEYVDFVFKPNLNSGYVIFQSLTYGVLVFLVLTLIWILLKMGGRLRRQALRKTILNCCC
;
A
#
# COMPACT_ATOMS: atom_id res chain seq x y z
N MET A 1 -25.22 5.07 19.63
CA MET A 1 -25.79 3.94 18.86
C MET A 1 -25.37 3.98 17.39
N VAL A 2 -25.64 5.07 16.65
CA VAL A 2 -25.25 5.20 15.22
C VAL A 2 -23.74 5.04 15.00
N SER A 3 -22.91 5.77 15.75
CA SER A 3 -21.45 5.63 15.65
C SER A 3 -20.94 4.24 16.04
N THR A 4 -21.57 3.58 17.01
CA THR A 4 -21.18 2.21 17.41
C THR A 4 -21.52 1.18 16.33
N LEU A 5 -22.71 1.29 15.73
CA LEU A 5 -23.13 0.41 14.64
C LEU A 5 -22.29 0.65 13.38
N SER A 6 -21.95 1.91 13.07
CA SER A 6 -21.05 2.21 11.94
C SER A 6 -19.66 1.65 12.17
N MET A 7 -19.12 1.75 13.39
CA MET A 7 -17.81 1.19 13.71
C MET A 7 -17.76 -0.32 13.47
N ILE A 8 -18.79 -1.05 13.93
CA ILE A 8 -18.89 -2.50 13.72
C ILE A 8 -19.03 -2.83 12.24
N ALA A 9 -19.86 -2.09 11.49
CA ALA A 9 -20.03 -2.33 10.06
C ALA A 9 -18.74 -2.07 9.26
N LEU A 10 -18.05 -0.97 9.55
CA LEU A 10 -16.81 -0.59 8.88
C LEU A 10 -15.66 -1.55 9.22
N ALA A 11 -15.56 -2.01 10.47
CA ALA A 11 -14.52 -2.95 10.89
C ALA A 11 -14.70 -4.38 10.32
N ASN A 12 -15.88 -4.69 9.79
CA ASN A 12 -16.15 -5.95 9.11
C ASN A 12 -15.94 -5.88 7.58
N GLN A 13 -15.46 -4.75 7.06
CA GLN A 13 -15.10 -4.65 5.65
C GLN A 13 -13.81 -5.43 5.37
N ARG A 14 -13.80 -6.18 4.27
CA ARG A 14 -12.60 -6.76 3.68
C ARG A 14 -12.67 -6.53 2.18
N ILE A 15 -11.66 -5.86 1.65
CA ILE A 15 -11.51 -5.63 0.20
C ILE A 15 -10.15 -6.19 -0.19
N GLU A 16 -10.15 -7.12 -1.13
CA GLU A 16 -8.94 -7.66 -1.75
C GLU A 16 -8.38 -6.64 -2.74
N ILE A 17 -7.11 -6.33 -2.59
CA ILE A 17 -6.41 -5.38 -3.45
C ILE A 17 -5.80 -6.08 -4.65
N ILE A 18 -5.15 -7.22 -4.41
CA ILE A 18 -4.56 -8.10 -5.43
C ILE A 18 -5.35 -9.40 -5.55
N ARG A 19 -5.08 -10.19 -6.59
CA ARG A 19 -5.66 -11.53 -6.82
C ARG A 19 -4.57 -12.56 -7.13
N GLY A 20 -4.91 -13.84 -7.18
CA GLY A 20 -3.96 -14.89 -7.58
C GLY A 20 -2.76 -15.04 -6.64
N GLY A 21 -2.95 -14.68 -5.37
CA GLY A 21 -1.91 -14.69 -4.34
C GLY A 21 -1.36 -16.07 -3.99
N ASP A 22 -2.06 -17.13 -4.35
CA ASP A 22 -1.67 -18.53 -4.20
C ASP A 22 -0.88 -19.08 -5.39
N PHE A 23 -0.63 -18.24 -6.41
CA PHE A 23 0.16 -18.54 -7.61
C PHE A 23 -0.28 -19.79 -8.41
N ASN A 24 -1.50 -20.29 -8.18
CA ASN A 24 -2.07 -21.41 -8.94
C ASN A 24 -2.43 -21.01 -10.38
N ASP A 25 -2.64 -19.71 -10.60
CA ASP A 25 -2.88 -19.13 -11.91
C ASP A 25 -1.87 -18.00 -12.15
N ALA A 26 -0.86 -18.31 -12.97
CA ALA A 26 0.19 -17.36 -13.33
C ALA A 26 -0.35 -16.18 -14.15
N ASP A 27 -1.54 -16.29 -14.76
CA ASP A 27 -2.10 -15.23 -15.59
C ASP A 27 -2.56 -14.02 -14.77
N TYR A 28 -2.61 -14.07 -13.44
CA TYR A 28 -2.79 -12.87 -12.61
C TYR A 28 -1.56 -11.98 -12.55
N TRP A 29 -0.38 -12.54 -12.85
CA TRP A 29 0.89 -11.88 -12.62
C TRP A 29 1.58 -11.54 -13.94
N LEU A 30 2.31 -10.44 -13.92
CA LEU A 30 3.23 -10.10 -14.98
C LEU A 30 4.64 -10.32 -14.49
N ILE A 31 5.30 -11.28 -15.13
CA ILE A 31 6.75 -11.41 -15.08
C ILE A 31 7.29 -10.40 -16.08
N SER A 32 7.48 -9.16 -15.65
CA SER A 32 8.07 -8.11 -16.48
C SER A 32 9.35 -7.60 -15.85
N PRO A 33 10.44 -7.42 -16.59
CA PRO A 33 11.42 -6.46 -16.16
C PRO A 33 10.72 -5.09 -16.16
N LYS A 34 10.46 -4.46 -14.99
CA LYS A 34 10.33 -2.97 -14.89
C LYS A 34 11.18 -2.37 -16.01
N GLY A 35 10.64 -1.40 -16.75
CA GLY A 35 11.17 -0.88 -18.03
C GLY A 35 12.62 -0.41 -18.10
N GLN A 36 13.46 -0.68 -17.09
CA GLN A 36 14.90 -0.45 -17.03
C GLN A 36 15.75 -1.69 -16.67
N ALA A 37 15.19 -2.78 -16.11
CA ALA A 37 15.98 -3.99 -15.88
C ALA A 37 16.27 -4.73 -17.17
N ARG A 38 17.51 -5.19 -17.28
CA ARG A 38 17.98 -5.94 -18.44
C ARG A 38 17.62 -7.43 -18.37
N ILE A 39 17.30 -7.94 -17.18
CA ILE A 39 17.08 -9.36 -16.91
C ILE A 39 16.04 -9.47 -15.77
N ASN A 40 15.02 -10.30 -15.94
CA ASN A 40 14.11 -10.74 -14.87
C ASN A 40 14.09 -12.29 -14.90
N ASN A 41 14.50 -12.91 -13.80
CA ASN A 41 14.57 -14.38 -13.68
C ASN A 41 13.42 -14.95 -12.85
N ALA A 42 12.33 -14.20 -12.68
CA ALA A 42 11.15 -14.67 -11.98
C ALA A 42 10.42 -15.75 -12.78
N SER A 43 9.85 -16.72 -12.09
CA SER A 43 8.97 -17.72 -12.68
C SER A 43 7.86 -18.11 -11.70
N ILE A 44 6.72 -18.52 -12.25
CA ILE A 44 5.61 -19.07 -11.47
C ILE A 44 5.38 -20.48 -11.94
N SER A 45 5.43 -21.44 -11.03
CA SER A 45 5.21 -22.86 -11.31
C SER A 45 4.80 -23.58 -10.04
N ASP A 46 4.01 -24.65 -10.17
CA ASP A 46 3.61 -25.52 -9.05
C ASP A 46 2.99 -24.77 -7.85
N GLY A 47 2.22 -23.71 -8.12
CA GLY A 47 1.56 -22.91 -7.07
C GLY A 47 2.52 -22.02 -6.26
N LYS A 48 3.70 -21.68 -6.81
CA LYS A 48 4.68 -20.81 -6.15
C LYS A 48 5.31 -19.82 -7.12
N LEU A 49 5.73 -18.69 -6.57
CA LEU A 49 6.60 -17.74 -7.22
C LEU A 49 8.06 -18.02 -6.83
N TYR A 50 8.93 -18.07 -7.84
CA TYR A 50 10.37 -18.21 -7.69
C TYR A 50 11.03 -16.93 -8.20
N LEU A 51 11.89 -16.33 -7.37
CA LEU A 51 12.66 -15.14 -7.69
C LEU A 51 14.14 -15.45 -7.58
N MET A 52 14.95 -14.93 -8.50
CA MET A 52 16.41 -15.06 -8.44
C MET A 52 17.08 -13.80 -8.95
N VAL A 53 18.07 -13.33 -8.21
CA VAL A 53 18.98 -12.28 -8.65
C VAL A 53 20.42 -12.78 -8.62
N ASN A 54 21.19 -12.43 -9.64
CA ASN A 54 22.62 -12.66 -9.71
C ASN A 54 23.29 -11.45 -10.37
N GLU A 55 23.65 -10.45 -9.57
CA GLU A 55 24.28 -9.23 -10.02
C GLU A 55 25.76 -9.25 -9.62
N THR A 56 26.67 -9.40 -10.58
CA THR A 56 28.12 -9.44 -10.32
C THR A 56 28.86 -8.16 -10.70
N HIS A 57 28.23 -7.24 -11.45
CA HIS A 57 28.90 -6.14 -12.14
C HIS A 57 28.73 -4.78 -11.44
N GLY A 58 27.89 -4.69 -10.41
CA GLY A 58 27.58 -3.48 -9.68
C GLY A 58 26.55 -2.59 -10.35
N TYR A 59 25.75 -3.12 -11.28
CA TYR A 59 24.70 -2.34 -11.91
C TYR A 59 23.66 -1.90 -10.88
N ASP A 60 23.22 -0.64 -10.97
CA ASP A 60 22.06 -0.16 -10.23
C ASP A 60 20.79 -0.76 -10.86
N CYS A 61 19.82 -1.15 -10.02
CA CYS A 61 18.50 -1.68 -10.42
C CYS A 61 18.50 -3.06 -11.11
N PHE A 62 19.29 -4.02 -10.63
CA PHE A 62 19.16 -5.42 -11.04
C PHE A 62 18.17 -6.14 -10.12
N PHE A 63 16.98 -6.46 -10.64
CA PHE A 63 15.92 -7.11 -9.87
C PHE A 63 15.25 -8.24 -10.66
N SER A 64 14.57 -9.10 -9.91
CA SER A 64 13.68 -10.15 -10.40
C SER A 64 12.38 -10.04 -9.63
N GLY A 65 11.24 -10.04 -10.31
CA GLY A 65 9.96 -9.81 -9.64
C GLY A 65 8.75 -10.07 -10.50
N VAL A 66 7.58 -10.03 -9.86
CA VAL A 66 6.28 -10.05 -10.52
C VAL A 66 5.42 -8.90 -10.06
N GLN A 67 4.49 -8.50 -10.92
CA GLN A 67 3.69 -7.30 -10.73
C GLN A 67 2.21 -7.52 -11.05
N GLN A 68 1.37 -6.78 -10.33
CA GLN A 68 -0.05 -6.57 -10.61
C GLN A 68 -0.39 -5.08 -10.60
N GLY A 69 -1.28 -4.67 -11.50
CA GLY A 69 -1.75 -3.29 -11.63
C GLY A 69 -1.04 -2.55 -12.76
N LYS A 70 -0.83 -1.25 -12.58
CA LYS A 70 -0.25 -0.38 -13.60
C LYS A 70 0.99 0.33 -13.07
N TYR A 71 2.15 0.09 -13.69
CA TYR A 71 3.35 0.87 -13.40
C TYR A 71 3.21 2.32 -13.85
N PRO A 72 3.99 3.24 -13.25
CA PRO A 72 4.05 4.61 -13.73
C PRO A 72 4.67 4.69 -15.14
N HIS A 73 4.60 5.88 -15.72
CA HIS A 73 5.24 6.21 -17.01
C HIS A 73 4.77 5.41 -18.22
N GLY A 74 3.71 4.61 -18.07
CA GLY A 74 3.30 3.65 -19.08
C GLY A 74 4.32 2.55 -19.32
N TRP A 75 5.20 2.25 -18.35
CA TRP A 75 6.21 1.19 -18.49
C TRP A 75 5.61 -0.18 -18.76
N ASP A 76 4.65 -0.59 -17.93
CA ASP A 76 3.94 -1.85 -18.12
C ASP A 76 2.63 -1.89 -17.33
N ARG A 77 1.81 -2.90 -17.61
CA ARG A 77 0.55 -3.13 -16.91
C ARG A 77 0.15 -4.59 -16.96
N LYS A 78 -0.31 -5.08 -15.81
CA LYS A 78 -1.03 -6.33 -15.66
C LYS A 78 -2.38 -6.13 -15.01
N ASP A 79 -3.44 -6.33 -15.78
CA ASP A 79 -4.81 -6.17 -15.33
C ASP A 79 -5.03 -4.86 -14.56
N SER A 80 -5.89 -4.86 -13.55
CA SER A 80 -6.05 -3.75 -12.62
C SER A 80 -6.25 -4.32 -11.22
N ILE A 81 -5.46 -3.84 -10.27
CA ILE A 81 -5.71 -4.04 -8.84
C ILE A 81 -6.91 -3.18 -8.38
N TYR A 82 -7.42 -3.41 -7.19
CA TYR A 82 -8.34 -2.45 -6.58
C TYR A 82 -7.58 -1.17 -6.21
N GLU A 83 -7.77 -0.12 -7.02
CA GLU A 83 -7.10 1.18 -6.85
C GLU A 83 -7.67 1.97 -5.66
N LEU A 84 -7.23 1.63 -4.46
CA LEU A 84 -7.62 2.31 -3.22
C LEU A 84 -7.02 3.72 -3.17
N GLU A 85 -7.87 4.72 -2.93
CA GLU A 85 -7.43 6.04 -2.49
C GLU A 85 -7.05 5.96 -1.01
N VAL A 86 -5.82 6.32 -0.70
CA VAL A 86 -5.24 6.26 0.63
C VAL A 86 -5.02 7.67 1.14
N ARG A 87 -5.69 8.06 2.22
CA ARG A 87 -5.55 9.40 2.83
C ARG A 87 -4.74 9.34 4.11
N ARG A 88 -3.92 10.37 4.34
CA ARG A 88 -3.06 10.50 5.53
C ARG A 88 -3.89 10.41 6.80
N ASN A 89 -3.47 9.56 7.74
CA ASN A 89 -4.13 9.33 9.02
C ASN A 89 -5.54 8.70 8.95
N ILE A 90 -6.00 8.28 7.76
CA ILE A 90 -7.28 7.58 7.57
C ILE A 90 -6.98 6.16 7.08
N GLU A 91 -6.81 5.95 5.77
CA GLU A 91 -6.38 4.66 5.22
C GLU A 91 -4.87 4.44 5.44
N ALA A 92 -4.06 5.49 5.30
CA ALA A 92 -2.65 5.49 5.73
C ALA A 92 -2.61 5.69 7.25
N SER A 93 -3.07 4.69 7.98
CA SER A 93 -2.99 4.62 9.43
C SER A 93 -2.81 3.16 9.86
N PRO A 94 -2.27 2.92 11.08
CA PRO A 94 -2.13 1.57 11.59
C PRO A 94 -3.47 0.82 11.62
N ASN A 95 -3.39 -0.48 11.39
CA ASN A 95 -4.49 -1.43 11.41
C ASN A 95 -5.56 -1.24 10.33
N CYS A 96 -5.22 -0.61 9.19
CA CYS A 96 -6.13 -0.45 8.04
C CYS A 96 -5.87 -1.45 6.91
N LEU A 97 -4.59 -1.65 6.59
CA LEU A 97 -4.11 -2.31 5.39
C LEU A 97 -3.11 -3.38 5.79
N TRP A 98 -3.30 -4.59 5.26
CA TRP A 98 -2.52 -5.74 5.66
C TRP A 98 -1.96 -6.45 4.44
N ILE A 99 -0.67 -6.72 4.49
CA ILE A 99 -0.03 -7.65 3.56
C ILE A 99 0.33 -8.90 4.35
N ASN A 100 -0.10 -10.06 3.88
CA ASN A 100 0.34 -11.35 4.42
C ASN A 100 1.17 -12.05 3.36
N ILE A 101 2.35 -12.55 3.71
CA ILE A 101 3.23 -13.25 2.76
C ILE A 101 3.85 -14.48 3.43
N ILE A 102 3.86 -15.59 2.70
CA ILE A 102 4.56 -16.82 3.08
C ILE A 102 5.74 -16.97 2.13
N ALA A 103 6.95 -16.80 2.66
CA ALA A 103 8.17 -16.76 1.86
C ALA A 103 9.32 -17.51 2.52
N LYS A 104 10.26 -17.95 1.69
CA LYS A 104 11.55 -18.53 2.04
C LYS A 104 12.61 -17.88 1.16
N ARG A 105 13.80 -17.63 1.71
CA ARG A 105 14.95 -17.14 0.94
C ARG A 105 16.13 -18.08 1.04
N SER A 106 17.01 -18.05 0.06
CA SER A 106 18.31 -18.72 0.12
C SER A 106 19.25 -18.02 1.11
N ASN A 107 20.41 -18.63 1.34
CA ASN A 107 21.55 -17.87 1.80
C ASN A 107 22.01 -16.89 0.71
N PHE A 108 22.29 -15.64 1.09
CA PHE A 108 22.74 -14.62 0.15
C PHE A 108 24.25 -14.71 -0.04
N THR A 109 24.70 -14.39 -1.25
CA THR A 109 26.13 -14.37 -1.60
C THR A 109 26.50 -12.98 -2.08
N TYR A 110 27.70 -12.52 -1.72
CA TYR A 110 28.17 -11.17 -2.05
C TYR A 110 29.50 -11.24 -2.77
N TYR A 111 29.64 -10.43 -3.80
CA TYR A 111 30.79 -10.44 -4.71
C TYR A 111 31.74 -9.27 -4.49
N ASN A 112 31.30 -8.21 -3.80
CA ASN A 112 32.12 -7.03 -3.51
C ASN A 112 32.19 -6.77 -2.00
N GLU A 113 33.40 -6.91 -1.44
CA GLU A 113 33.66 -6.67 -0.01
C GLU A 113 33.52 -5.21 0.42
N SER A 114 33.66 -4.26 -0.51
CA SER A 114 33.51 -2.83 -0.18
C SER A 114 32.04 -2.49 0.09
N PHE A 115 31.14 -2.98 -0.77
CA PHE A 115 29.71 -2.76 -0.65
C PHE A 115 28.96 -3.73 -1.57
N SER A 116 28.06 -4.51 -0.99
CA SER A 116 27.05 -5.29 -1.71
C SER A 116 25.75 -5.24 -0.91
N PHE A 117 24.62 -5.46 -1.58
CA PHE A 117 23.35 -5.69 -0.89
C PHE A 117 22.47 -6.68 -1.65
N VAL A 118 21.59 -7.33 -0.92
CA VAL A 118 20.47 -8.12 -1.46
C VAL A 118 19.22 -7.77 -0.66
N ASN A 119 18.16 -7.38 -1.36
CA ASN A 119 16.86 -7.05 -0.77
C ASN A 119 15.79 -7.96 -1.38
N LEU A 120 14.92 -8.51 -0.53
CA LEU A 120 13.68 -9.19 -0.87
C LEU A 120 12.55 -8.40 -0.21
N GLY A 121 11.57 -8.01 -1.01
CA GLY A 121 10.56 -7.09 -0.56
C GLY A 121 9.30 -7.09 -1.40
N ILE A 122 8.40 -6.22 -0.96
CA ILE A 122 7.18 -5.87 -1.64
C ILE A 122 7.26 -4.40 -1.96
N MET A 123 6.83 -4.02 -3.15
CA MET A 123 6.84 -2.63 -3.56
C MET A 123 5.43 -2.17 -3.94
N LEU A 124 5.08 -0.98 -3.45
CA LEU A 124 3.81 -0.32 -3.74
C LEU A 124 4.08 0.93 -4.58
N TRP A 125 3.31 1.09 -5.66
CA TRP A 125 3.34 2.30 -6.46
C TRP A 125 2.07 3.11 -6.24
N LEU A 126 2.24 4.36 -5.85
CA LEU A 126 1.13 5.27 -5.59
C LEU A 126 1.17 6.49 -6.50
N GLN A 127 0.05 6.72 -7.17
CA GLN A 127 -0.24 7.94 -7.91
C GLN A 127 -0.45 9.11 -6.95
N LEU A 128 0.30 10.18 -7.15
CA LEU A 128 0.21 11.42 -6.36
C LEU A 128 -0.66 12.49 -7.05
N ASP A 129 -0.64 12.53 -8.38
CA ASP A 129 -1.37 13.49 -9.20
C ASP A 129 -1.76 12.91 -10.57
N GLU A 130 -2.36 13.73 -11.45
CA GLU A 130 -2.77 13.33 -12.79
C GLU A 130 -1.63 12.93 -13.76
N ASN A 131 -0.36 13.17 -13.38
CA ASN A 131 0.79 12.94 -14.25
C ASN A 131 1.40 11.54 -14.13
N TYR A 132 0.83 10.63 -13.33
CA TYR A 132 1.34 9.27 -13.09
C TYR A 132 1.77 8.48 -14.34
N ASP A 133 1.06 8.65 -15.44
CA ASP A 133 1.31 7.94 -16.71
C ASP A 133 2.14 8.75 -17.71
N LYS A 134 2.62 9.93 -17.32
CA LYS A 134 3.44 10.79 -18.17
C LYS A 134 4.86 10.23 -18.29
N PRO A 135 5.61 10.62 -19.33
CA PRO A 135 7.02 10.27 -19.45
C PRO A 135 7.81 10.57 -18.16
N ILE A 136 8.91 9.84 -17.96
CA ILE A 136 9.67 9.81 -16.71
C ILE A 136 10.06 11.20 -16.15
N ASN A 137 10.35 12.15 -17.03
CA ASN A 137 10.73 13.52 -16.70
C ASN A 137 9.56 14.44 -16.30
N GLU A 138 8.31 13.99 -16.49
CA GLU A 138 7.07 14.75 -16.26
C GLU A 138 6.21 14.15 -15.15
N SER A 139 6.34 12.86 -14.88
CA SER A 139 5.58 12.17 -13.84
C SER A 139 6.17 12.39 -12.45
N SER A 140 5.32 12.19 -11.43
CA SER A 140 5.75 12.11 -10.04
C SER A 140 4.88 11.09 -9.30
N GLN A 141 5.52 10.08 -8.73
CA GLN A 141 4.84 9.07 -7.92
C GLN A 141 5.59 8.79 -6.63
N LEU A 142 4.94 8.02 -5.76
CA LEU A 142 5.55 7.47 -4.56
C LEU A 142 5.76 5.96 -4.76
N GLU A 143 7.01 5.54 -4.76
CA GLU A 143 7.46 4.16 -4.62
C GLU A 143 7.69 3.88 -3.13
N ILE A 144 7.12 2.79 -2.63
CA ILE A 144 7.34 2.32 -1.26
C ILE A 144 7.88 0.90 -1.32
N ASP A 145 9.13 0.75 -0.90
CA ASP A 145 9.80 -0.53 -0.72
C ASP A 145 9.59 -1.03 0.71
N ILE A 146 8.98 -2.19 0.85
CA ILE A 146 8.76 -2.88 2.13
C ILE A 146 9.65 -4.11 2.17
N ASN A 147 10.81 -3.97 2.80
CA ASN A 147 11.83 -5.01 2.84
C ASN A 147 11.51 -6.03 3.92
N ILE A 148 11.26 -7.27 3.51
CA ILE A 148 11.07 -8.41 4.44
C ILE A 148 12.39 -9.14 4.72
N ALA A 149 13.37 -9.02 3.82
CA ALA A 149 14.74 -9.45 4.01
C ALA A 149 15.69 -8.46 3.32
N SER A 150 16.49 -7.71 4.08
CA SER A 150 17.41 -6.72 3.50
C SER A 150 18.75 -6.75 4.20
N PHE A 151 19.79 -7.11 3.46
CA PHE A 151 21.13 -7.35 4.00
C PHE A 151 22.16 -6.60 3.18
N MET A 152 23.11 -6.02 3.90
CA MET A 152 24.28 -5.36 3.34
C MET A 152 25.52 -6.16 3.72
N TYR A 153 26.42 -6.32 2.77
CA TYR A 153 27.75 -6.85 3.02
C TYR A 153 28.78 -5.75 2.80
N SER A 154 29.53 -5.44 3.85
CA SER A 154 30.60 -4.46 3.81
C SER A 154 31.71 -4.84 4.77
N ASN A 155 32.96 -4.57 4.38
CA ASN A 155 34.15 -4.86 5.19
C ASN A 155 34.23 -6.33 5.65
N GLY A 156 33.82 -7.27 4.79
CA GLY A 156 33.88 -8.70 5.09
C GLY A 156 32.76 -9.22 6.00
N LYS A 157 31.73 -8.41 6.28
CA LYS A 157 30.64 -8.77 7.20
C LYS A 157 29.28 -8.49 6.59
N GLU A 158 28.38 -9.45 6.71
CA GLU A 158 26.96 -9.30 6.44
C GLU A 158 26.26 -8.71 7.67
N GLU A 159 25.42 -7.70 7.46
CA GLU A 159 24.57 -7.12 8.48
C GLU A 159 23.17 -6.83 7.90
N PRO A 160 22.09 -7.07 8.68
CA PRO A 160 20.75 -6.66 8.27
C PRO A 160 20.68 -5.13 8.22
N ILE A 161 20.03 -4.59 7.19
CA ILE A 161 19.65 -3.18 7.15
C ILE A 161 18.39 -3.03 8.01
N THR A 162 18.46 -2.20 9.06
CA THR A 162 17.37 -2.05 10.05
C THR A 162 16.80 -0.63 10.14
N GLY A 163 17.21 0.26 9.24
CA GLY A 163 16.82 1.67 9.25
C GLY A 163 15.97 2.00 8.04
N ASP A 164 14.83 2.65 8.26
CA ASP A 164 14.06 3.24 7.16
C ASP A 164 14.88 4.36 6.51
N SER A 165 14.75 4.50 5.19
CA SER A 165 15.34 5.60 4.44
C SER A 165 14.35 6.16 3.45
N HIS A 166 14.57 7.40 3.01
CA HIS A 166 13.72 8.01 2.02
C HIS A 166 14.49 9.07 1.26
N PHE A 167 14.18 9.22 -0.02
CA PHE A 167 14.77 10.23 -0.88
C PHE A 167 13.80 10.60 -2.00
N LYS A 168 14.08 11.72 -2.66
CA LYS A 168 13.44 12.09 -3.91
C LYS A 168 14.47 11.98 -5.03
N GLY A 169 14.09 11.44 -6.17
CA GLY A 169 14.89 11.42 -7.38
C GLY A 169 15.50 12.80 -7.67
N LYS A 170 16.80 12.84 -7.98
CA LYS A 170 17.56 14.08 -8.21
C LYS A 170 17.41 14.53 -9.65
N GLU A 171 17.49 15.84 -9.92
CA GLU A 171 17.42 16.43 -11.28
C GLU A 171 18.35 15.82 -12.34
N LEU A 172 19.46 15.20 -11.93
CA LEU A 172 20.42 14.54 -12.84
C LEU A 172 20.00 13.13 -13.27
N PHE A 173 19.01 12.54 -12.60
CA PHE A 173 18.34 11.33 -13.03
C PHE A 173 16.95 11.72 -13.57
N PRO A 174 16.48 11.08 -14.64
CA PRO A 174 15.22 11.47 -15.29
C PRO A 174 13.99 11.25 -14.39
N ASP A 175 14.13 10.47 -13.32
CA ASP A 175 13.08 10.10 -12.39
C ASP A 175 12.93 11.13 -11.24
N ARG A 176 11.72 11.64 -11.03
CA ARG A 176 11.35 12.63 -9.99
C ARG A 176 10.58 12.02 -8.84
N ASP A 177 10.62 10.70 -8.73
CA ASP A 177 9.85 9.94 -7.77
C ASP A 177 10.29 10.16 -6.33
N TYR A 178 9.31 9.98 -5.46
CA TYR A 178 9.51 9.85 -4.04
C TYR A 178 9.73 8.37 -3.73
N HIS A 179 10.83 8.03 -3.07
CA HIS A 179 11.12 6.66 -2.66
C HIS A 179 11.14 6.59 -1.15
N TYR A 180 10.35 5.68 -0.58
CA TYR A 180 10.38 5.36 0.84
C TYR A 180 10.74 3.90 1.02
N ILE A 181 11.79 3.61 1.78
CA ILE A 181 12.29 2.27 2.01
C ILE A 181 12.07 1.93 3.49
N ASP A 182 11.17 0.98 3.75
CA ASP A 182 10.89 0.37 5.04
C ASP A 182 11.80 -0.85 5.25
N SER A 183 12.94 -0.64 5.92
CA SER A 183 13.85 -1.73 6.31
C SER A 183 13.87 -1.96 7.82
N SER A 184 13.13 -1.18 8.61
CA SER A 184 13.04 -1.37 10.07
C SER A 184 12.44 -2.71 10.49
N ASN A 185 11.76 -3.42 9.58
CA ASN A 185 11.15 -4.72 9.80
C ASN A 185 11.82 -5.81 8.95
N ASN A 186 13.13 -6.01 9.08
CA ASN A 186 13.76 -7.20 8.52
C ASN A 186 13.30 -8.43 9.31
N LEU A 187 12.50 -9.30 8.67
CA LEU A 187 11.77 -10.39 9.33
C LEU A 187 12.35 -11.78 9.01
N MET A 188 13.15 -11.90 7.95
CA MET A 188 13.71 -13.17 7.47
C MET A 188 15.21 -13.29 7.78
N LEU A 189 15.57 -13.41 9.06
CA LEU A 189 16.97 -13.42 9.51
C LEU A 189 17.72 -14.73 9.18
N GLU A 190 17.04 -15.86 9.12
CA GLU A 190 17.65 -17.17 8.84
C GLU A 190 17.37 -17.57 7.38
N PRO A 191 18.37 -18.05 6.62
CA PRO A 191 18.15 -18.62 5.30
C PRO A 191 17.42 -19.97 5.36
N ASP A 192 16.86 -20.38 4.23
CA ASP A 192 16.30 -21.70 3.96
C ASP A 192 15.12 -22.11 4.87
N ARG A 193 14.51 -21.13 5.53
CA ARG A 193 13.35 -21.30 6.41
C ARG A 193 12.12 -20.61 5.84
N TRP A 194 10.96 -21.24 6.00
CA TRP A 194 9.66 -20.63 5.70
C TRP A 194 9.24 -19.66 6.81
N TYR A 195 8.82 -18.48 6.39
CA TYR A 195 8.29 -17.42 7.25
C TYR A 195 6.86 -17.09 6.82
N GLU A 196 5.97 -17.00 7.79
CA GLU A 196 4.65 -16.39 7.64
C GLU A 196 4.71 -14.99 8.24
N ILE A 197 4.54 -13.98 7.40
CA ILE A 197 4.78 -12.57 7.72
C ILE A 197 3.48 -11.79 7.52
N THR A 198 3.07 -11.05 8.53
CA THR A 198 1.97 -10.07 8.45
C THR A 198 2.53 -8.66 8.63
N ILE A 199 2.28 -7.79 7.66
CA ILE A 199 2.75 -6.41 7.61
C ILE A 199 1.56 -5.47 7.71
N ASP A 200 1.63 -4.51 8.62
CA ASP A 200 0.72 -3.35 8.66
C ASP A 200 1.16 -2.32 7.63
N ALA A 201 0.74 -2.51 6.38
CA ALA A 201 1.05 -1.58 5.29
C ALA A 201 0.49 -0.18 5.55
N GLY A 202 -0.58 -0.06 6.34
CA GLY A 202 -1.15 1.22 6.75
C GLY A 202 -0.20 2.03 7.62
N GLN A 203 0.52 1.37 8.53
CA GLN A 203 1.60 1.98 9.31
C GLN A 203 2.78 2.42 8.43
N VAL A 204 3.19 1.59 7.45
CA VAL A 204 4.27 1.95 6.53
C VAL A 204 3.90 3.17 5.68
N LEU A 205 2.71 3.18 5.09
CA LEU A 205 2.14 4.31 4.35
C LEU A 205 2.09 5.59 5.21
N ALA A 206 1.71 5.48 6.49
CA ALA A 206 1.69 6.61 7.40
C ALA A 206 3.08 7.23 7.60
N LYS A 207 4.13 6.39 7.68
CA LYS A 207 5.52 6.87 7.77
C LYS A 207 5.96 7.56 6.48
N ALA A 208 5.70 6.95 5.33
CA ALA A 208 6.03 7.54 4.02
C ALA A 208 5.31 8.88 3.79
N PHE A 209 4.01 8.95 4.06
CA PHE A 209 3.22 10.17 3.91
C PHE A 209 3.69 11.28 4.86
N LYS A 210 4.16 10.91 6.05
CA LYS A 210 4.75 11.86 6.99
C LYS A 210 6.09 12.39 6.49
N ALA A 211 6.96 11.53 5.95
CA ALA A 211 8.29 11.92 5.48
C ALA A 211 8.24 12.93 4.32
N PHE A 212 7.25 12.80 3.44
CA PHE A 212 7.10 13.64 2.24
C PHE A 212 5.93 14.63 2.29
N GLU A 213 5.26 14.76 3.44
CA GLU A 213 4.09 15.64 3.62
C GLU A 213 2.91 15.35 2.68
N ILE A 214 2.76 14.10 2.23
CA ILE A 214 1.70 13.68 1.30
C ILE A 214 0.36 13.59 2.03
N SER A 215 -0.68 14.23 1.49
CA SER A 215 -2.03 14.24 2.09
C SER A 215 -2.86 13.03 1.69
N ASN A 216 -2.73 12.58 0.44
CA ASN A 216 -3.40 11.43 -0.12
C ASN A 216 -2.60 10.92 -1.33
N ALA A 217 -2.81 9.66 -1.68
CA ALA A 217 -2.32 9.05 -2.90
C ALA A 217 -3.26 7.91 -3.31
N LYS A 218 -3.18 7.45 -4.55
CA LYS A 218 -3.95 6.30 -5.03
C LYS A 218 -3.01 5.13 -5.33
N LEU A 219 -3.29 3.95 -4.78
CA LEU A 219 -2.53 2.75 -5.09
C LEU A 219 -2.78 2.31 -6.55
N LYS A 220 -1.71 2.01 -7.29
CA LYS A 220 -1.75 1.67 -8.72
C LYS A 220 -1.08 0.36 -9.08
N SER A 221 0.00 0.01 -8.40
CA SER A 221 0.73 -1.25 -8.62
C SER A 221 1.19 -1.88 -7.31
N PHE A 222 1.31 -3.19 -7.35
CA PHE A 222 1.83 -4.05 -6.30
C PHE A 222 2.84 -5.03 -6.91
N ASP A 223 3.98 -5.16 -6.26
CA ASP A 223 5.09 -5.94 -6.76
C ASP A 223 5.69 -6.80 -5.66
N ILE A 224 6.18 -7.98 -6.03
CA ILE A 224 7.05 -8.80 -5.18
C ILE A 224 8.37 -8.91 -5.91
N TYR A 225 9.48 -8.59 -5.23
CA TYR A 225 10.77 -8.51 -5.88
C TYR A 225 11.90 -9.00 -5.00
N ILE A 226 12.96 -9.45 -5.67
CA ILE A 226 14.31 -9.54 -5.11
C ILE A 226 15.23 -8.68 -5.96
N GLU A 227 16.13 -7.92 -5.36
CA GLU A 227 17.13 -7.11 -6.03
C GLU A 227 18.50 -7.27 -5.37
N ALA A 228 19.54 -6.95 -6.11
CA ALA A 228 20.89 -6.96 -5.58
C ALA A 228 21.79 -5.96 -6.28
N LYS A 229 22.85 -5.59 -5.57
CA LYS A 229 24.06 -4.97 -6.13
C LYS A 229 25.26 -5.76 -5.64
N HIS A 230 26.06 -6.29 -6.57
CA HIS A 230 27.16 -7.20 -6.24
C HIS A 230 26.72 -8.39 -5.38
N GLY A 231 25.53 -8.94 -5.64
CA GLY A 231 24.95 -9.97 -4.80
C GLY A 231 24.13 -10.99 -5.58
N TYR A 232 23.92 -12.12 -4.92
CA TYR A 232 23.08 -13.21 -5.37
C TYR A 232 22.12 -13.64 -4.27
N GLY A 233 20.90 -13.95 -4.66
CA GLY A 233 19.90 -14.51 -3.79
C GLY A 233 18.76 -15.13 -4.57
N GLU A 234 18.08 -16.06 -3.93
CA GLU A 234 16.86 -16.67 -4.41
C GLU A 234 15.76 -16.56 -3.35
N ALA A 235 14.52 -16.52 -3.80
CA ALA A 235 13.36 -16.57 -2.92
C ALA A 235 12.24 -17.43 -3.53
N GLU A 236 11.55 -18.15 -2.66
CA GLU A 236 10.32 -18.88 -2.94
C GLU A 236 9.18 -18.20 -2.18
N ILE A 237 8.06 -17.94 -2.85
CA ILE A 237 6.86 -17.35 -2.26
C ILE A 237 5.69 -18.29 -2.53
N GLU A 238 5.10 -18.84 -1.47
CA GLU A 238 3.94 -19.75 -1.53
C GLU A 238 2.62 -19.00 -1.53
N TYR A 239 2.59 -17.83 -0.90
CA TYR A 239 1.37 -17.07 -0.75
C TYR A 239 1.64 -15.60 -0.55
N VAL A 240 0.80 -14.75 -1.14
CA VAL A 240 0.71 -13.32 -0.81
C VAL A 240 -0.74 -12.86 -0.81
N ASP A 241 -1.12 -12.01 0.13
CA ASP A 241 -2.41 -11.31 0.14
C ASP A 241 -2.18 -9.85 0.46
N PHE A 242 -2.94 -8.98 -0.17
CA PHE A 242 -2.97 -7.56 0.17
C PHE A 242 -4.42 -7.13 0.30
N VAL A 243 -4.82 -6.73 1.51
CA VAL A 243 -6.21 -6.42 1.84
C VAL A 243 -6.35 -5.11 2.58
N PHE A 244 -7.42 -4.41 2.23
CA PHE A 244 -8.00 -3.39 3.10
C PHE A 244 -8.98 -4.06 4.05
N LYS A 245 -8.61 -4.12 5.33
CA LYS A 245 -9.41 -4.75 6.39
C LYS A 245 -9.21 -3.95 7.69
N PRO A 246 -9.93 -2.84 7.85
CA PRO A 246 -9.68 -1.91 8.94
C PRO A 246 -10.17 -2.47 10.29
N ASN A 247 -9.35 -2.39 11.33
CA ASN A 247 -9.77 -2.74 12.69
C ASN A 247 -10.56 -1.60 13.35
N LEU A 248 -11.26 -1.91 14.46
CA LEU A 248 -12.08 -0.95 15.21
C LEU A 248 -11.32 0.32 15.65
N ASN A 249 -10.03 0.18 15.94
CA ASN A 249 -9.15 1.25 16.40
C ASN A 249 -8.37 1.94 15.26
N SER A 250 -8.64 1.59 14.00
CA SER A 250 -8.00 2.21 12.84
C SER A 250 -8.47 3.65 12.62
N GLY A 251 -7.62 4.47 12.00
CA GLY A 251 -7.96 5.85 11.64
C GLY A 251 -9.19 5.93 10.73
N TYR A 252 -9.33 4.97 9.81
CA TYR A 252 -10.48 4.85 8.92
C TYR A 252 -11.81 4.68 9.69
N VAL A 253 -11.88 3.69 10.59
CA VAL A 253 -13.12 3.39 11.32
C VAL A 253 -13.51 4.54 12.24
N ILE A 254 -12.54 5.14 12.92
CA ILE A 254 -12.76 6.29 13.81
C ILE A 254 -13.28 7.48 13.00
N PHE A 255 -12.59 7.86 11.92
CA PHE A 255 -12.95 9.02 11.10
C PHE A 255 -14.35 8.86 10.48
N GLN A 256 -14.60 7.74 9.82
CA GLN A 256 -15.88 7.52 9.12
C GLN A 256 -17.05 7.44 10.11
N SER A 257 -16.86 6.80 11.27
CA SER A 257 -17.92 6.69 12.28
C SER A 257 -18.26 8.02 12.94
N LEU A 258 -17.27 8.89 13.12
CA LEU A 258 -17.49 10.27 13.58
C LEU A 258 -18.24 11.07 12.52
N THR A 259 -17.81 11.01 11.25
CA THR A 259 -18.48 11.71 10.15
C THR A 259 -19.94 11.27 10.00
N TYR A 260 -20.22 9.97 10.01
CA TYR A 260 -21.60 9.46 9.96
C TYR A 260 -22.41 9.86 11.19
N GLY A 261 -21.80 9.84 12.39
CA GLY A 261 -22.45 10.32 13.61
C GLY A 261 -22.88 11.78 13.51
N VAL A 262 -21.99 12.65 13.02
CA VAL A 262 -22.27 14.09 12.82
C VAL A 262 -23.35 14.29 11.76
N LEU A 263 -23.27 13.61 10.62
CA LEU A 263 -24.28 13.72 9.55
C LEU A 263 -25.68 13.33 10.04
N VAL A 264 -25.79 12.19 10.74
CA VAL A 264 -27.08 11.75 11.29
C VAL A 264 -27.59 12.72 12.35
N PHE A 265 -26.71 13.26 13.20
CA PHE A 265 -27.09 14.30 14.16
C PHE A 265 -27.65 15.55 13.47
N LEU A 266 -27.00 16.03 12.40
CA LEU A 266 -27.47 17.19 11.63
C LEU A 266 -28.83 16.93 10.97
N VAL A 267 -29.02 15.76 10.36
CA VAL A 267 -30.29 15.37 9.73
C VAL A 267 -31.41 15.29 10.76
N LEU A 268 -31.18 14.64 11.89
CA LEU A 268 -32.18 14.54 12.96
C LEU A 268 -32.52 15.92 13.56
N THR A 269 -31.53 16.79 13.70
CA THR A 269 -31.73 18.17 14.16
C THR A 269 -32.58 18.97 13.17
N LEU A 270 -32.30 18.86 11.87
CA LEU A 270 -33.09 19.51 10.82
C LEU A 270 -34.54 19.00 10.81
N ILE A 271 -34.74 17.68 10.87
CA ILE A 271 -36.07 17.06 10.95
C ILE A 271 -36.82 17.61 12.16
N TRP A 272 -36.17 17.67 13.33
CA TRP A 272 -36.79 18.20 14.55
C TRP A 272 -37.20 19.68 14.40
N ILE A 273 -36.34 20.52 13.81
CA ILE A 273 -36.67 21.93 13.54
C ILE A 273 -37.87 22.04 12.60
N LEU A 274 -37.89 21.27 11.51
CA LEU A 274 -38.98 21.27 10.53
C LEU A 274 -40.31 20.81 11.15
N LEU A 275 -40.30 19.75 11.96
CA LEU A 275 -41.48 19.28 12.69
C LEU A 275 -42.01 20.34 13.66
N LYS A 276 -41.11 21.05 14.36
CA LYS A 276 -41.48 22.13 15.28
C LYS A 276 -42.06 23.35 14.55
N MET A 277 -41.51 23.71 13.39
CA MET A 277 -42.04 24.79 12.54
C MET A 277 -43.42 24.43 11.98
N GLY A 278 -43.58 23.23 11.43
CA GLY A 278 -44.88 22.74 10.94
C GLY A 278 -45.95 22.70 12.05
N GLY A 279 -45.58 22.28 13.26
CA GLY A 279 -46.46 22.32 14.43
C GLY A 279 -46.86 23.73 14.85
N ARG A 280 -45.94 24.71 14.78
CA ARG A 280 -46.25 26.13 15.06
C ARG A 280 -47.18 26.74 14.01
N LEU A 281 -46.92 26.48 12.73
CA LEU A 281 -47.76 26.97 11.63
C LEU A 281 -49.18 26.39 11.70
N ARG A 282 -49.32 25.08 11.98
CA ARG A 282 -50.63 24.46 12.21
C ARG A 282 -51.40 25.09 13.38
N ARG A 283 -50.74 25.39 14.50
CA ARG A 283 -51.39 26.06 15.66
C ARG A 283 -51.79 27.50 15.36
N GLN A 284 -50.99 28.25 14.60
CA GLN A 284 -51.35 29.61 14.18
C GLN A 284 -52.52 29.62 13.19
N ALA A 285 -52.55 28.69 12.23
CA ALA A 285 -53.69 28.51 11.33
C ALA A 285 -54.97 28.18 12.10
N LEU A 286 -54.91 27.22 13.03
CA LEU A 286 -56.06 26.84 13.87
C LEU A 286 -56.60 28.02 14.70
N ARG A 287 -55.70 28.83 15.29
CA ARG A 287 -56.09 30.06 16.02
C ARG A 287 -56.78 31.08 15.11
N LYS A 288 -56.29 31.31 13.88
CA LYS A 288 -56.96 32.20 12.91
C LYS A 288 -58.34 31.69 12.51
N THR A 289 -58.51 30.37 12.31
CA THR A 289 -59.81 29.79 11.96
C THR A 289 -60.81 29.94 13.10
N ILE A 290 -60.40 29.71 14.35
CA ILE A 290 -61.28 29.89 15.52
C ILE A 290 -61.68 31.37 15.69
N LEU A 291 -60.74 32.30 15.54
CA LEU A 291 -61.02 33.74 15.64
C LEU A 291 -62.00 34.24 14.56
N ASN A 292 -61.96 33.67 13.34
CA ASN A 292 -62.88 34.06 12.27
C ASN A 292 -64.28 33.43 12.38
N CYS A 293 -64.48 32.37 13.18
CA CYS A 293 -65.79 31.76 13.42
C CYS A 293 -66.54 32.38 14.62
N CYS A 294 -65.91 33.29 15.37
CA CYS A 294 -66.50 33.96 16.54
C CYS A 294 -66.94 35.41 16.27
N CYS A 295 -66.99 35.84 15.01
CA CYS A 295 -67.63 37.09 14.55
C CYS A 295 -68.84 36.74 13.68
#